data_AF-A0A915ZTD9-F1
#
_entry.id   AF-A0A915ZTD9-F1
#
_cell.length_a   1.000
_cell.length_b   1.000
_cell.length_c   1.000
_cell.angle_alpha   90.00
_cell.angle_beta   90.00
_cell.angle_gamma   90.00
#
_symmetry.space_group_name_H-M   'P 1'
#
loop_
_entity.id
_entity.type
_entity.pdbx_description
1 polymer ?
#
loop_
_entity_poly.entity_id
_entity_poly.type
_entity_poly.pdbx_seq_one_letter_code
_entity_poly.pdbx_strand_id
1 'polypeptide(L)'
;MEKLPYLYGAIEIQKYLIDLFNDWGISSKITAIVTDNGSNVKKACSNMNIGERIPCTVHTLQLSVGKGLDIAKVLINKCKSLIAFLANDKKKQQLRELQIYLFQQQKLQKNNEELEKESEDLVVLDVVKANNTR
;
A
#
# COMPACT_ATOMS: atom_id res chain seq x y z
N MET A 1 6.95 18.90 26.33
CA MET A 1 5.54 18.49 26.12
C MET A 1 5.47 16.98 26.12
N GLU A 2 4.86 16.42 27.16
CA GLU A 2 4.61 14.99 27.26
C GLU A 2 3.61 14.57 26.17
N LYS A 3 3.88 13.49 25.43
CA LYS A 3 2.93 12.99 24.43
C LYS A 3 1.69 12.53 25.15
N LEU A 4 0.52 12.96 24.68
CA LEU A 4 -0.74 12.46 25.19
C LEU A 4 -0.78 10.91 25.09
N PRO A 5 -1.24 10.17 26.12
CA PRO A 5 -1.28 8.70 26.11
C PRO A 5 -2.43 8.14 25.24
N TYR A 6 -2.16 7.17 24.37
CA TYR A 6 -3.07 6.69 23.31
C TYR A 6 -4.45 6.20 23.83
N LEU A 7 -5.50 6.45 23.02
CA LEU A 7 -6.95 6.52 23.32
C LEU A 7 -7.40 7.82 24.00
N TYR A 8 -7.82 8.79 23.18
CA TYR A 8 -8.39 10.05 23.65
C TYR A 8 -9.90 10.06 23.45
N GLY A 9 -10.64 10.15 24.56
CA GLY A 9 -12.01 10.60 24.54
C GLY A 9 -12.08 12.09 24.23
N ALA A 10 -13.30 12.60 24.07
CA ALA A 10 -13.52 14.02 23.79
C ALA A 10 -12.98 14.93 24.92
N ILE A 11 -13.00 14.46 26.16
CA ILE A 11 -12.59 15.23 27.34
C ILE A 11 -11.07 15.40 27.37
N GLU A 12 -10.32 14.34 27.06
CA GLU A 12 -8.86 14.34 27.03
C GLU A 12 -8.34 15.25 25.92
N ILE A 13 -8.96 15.17 24.72
CA ILE A 13 -8.65 16.08 23.60
C ILE A 13 -8.93 17.53 24.00
N GLN A 14 -10.09 17.79 24.60
CA GLN A 14 -10.48 19.13 25.04
C GLN A 14 -9.47 19.72 26.02
N LYS A 15 -9.13 18.99 27.09
CA LYS A 15 -8.18 19.46 28.12
C LYS A 15 -6.84 19.80 27.49
N TYR A 16 -6.31 18.90 26.68
CA TYR A 16 -5.04 19.11 26.00
C TYR A 16 -5.03 20.37 25.12
N LEU A 17 -6.07 20.57 24.31
CA LEU A 17 -6.13 21.73 23.43
C LEU A 17 -6.26 23.03 24.23
N ILE A 18 -7.04 23.05 25.31
CA ILE A 18 -7.15 24.22 26.20
C ILE A 18 -5.78 24.56 26.81
N ASP A 19 -5.10 23.56 27.37
CA ASP A 19 -3.77 23.74 27.96
C ASP A 19 -2.77 24.25 26.91
N LEU A 20 -2.77 23.66 25.72
CA LEU A 20 -1.95 24.07 24.58
C LEU A 20 -2.19 25.54 24.18
N PHE A 21 -3.45 25.96 24.10
CA PHE A 21 -3.81 27.32 23.71
C PHE A 21 -3.43 28.35 24.79
N ASN A 22 -3.55 27.96 26.06
CA ASN A 22 -3.13 28.77 27.20
C ASN A 22 -1.61 28.93 27.24
N ASP A 23 -0.88 27.83 27.09
CA ASP A 23 0.59 27.81 27.02
C ASP A 23 1.11 28.72 25.90
N TRP A 24 0.41 28.74 24.77
CA TRP A 24 0.76 29.59 23.63
C TRP A 24 0.25 31.03 23.75
N GLY A 25 -0.58 31.34 24.75
CA GLY A 25 -1.18 32.66 24.93
C GLY A 25 -2.09 33.09 23.76
N ILE A 26 -2.78 32.12 23.13
CA ILE A 26 -3.63 32.34 21.96
C ILE A 26 -5.10 32.01 22.19
N SER A 27 -5.53 31.62 23.39
CA SER A 27 -6.90 31.18 23.67
C SER A 27 -7.99 32.15 23.19
N SER A 28 -7.73 33.46 23.21
CA SER A 28 -8.64 34.51 22.72
C SER A 28 -8.46 34.89 21.25
N LYS A 29 -7.48 34.32 20.56
CA LYS A 29 -7.10 34.63 19.17
C LYS A 29 -7.54 33.57 18.17
N ILE A 30 -8.16 32.49 18.64
CA ILE A 30 -8.60 31.39 17.79
C ILE A 30 -9.99 31.71 17.23
N THR A 31 -10.05 31.97 15.93
CA THR A 31 -11.30 32.19 15.21
C THR A 31 -11.94 30.89 14.75
N ALA A 32 -11.14 29.93 14.32
CA ALA A 32 -11.61 28.65 13.81
C ALA A 32 -10.63 27.51 14.07
N ILE A 33 -11.16 26.29 14.18
CA ILE A 33 -10.40 25.05 14.34
C ILE A 33 -10.82 24.10 13.22
N VAL A 34 -9.86 23.70 12.37
CA VAL A 34 -10.12 22.78 11.26
C VAL A 34 -9.73 21.36 11.68
N THR A 35 -10.70 20.44 11.73
CA THR A 35 -10.44 19.04 12.15
C THR A 35 -11.09 18.05 11.19
N ASP A 36 -10.65 16.79 11.20
CA ASP A 36 -11.42 15.71 10.57
C ASP A 36 -12.80 15.52 11.26
N ASN A 37 -13.64 14.65 10.69
CA ASN A 37 -14.99 14.37 11.20
C ASN A 37 -15.02 13.29 12.29
N GLY A 38 -13.89 13.00 12.94
CA GLY A 38 -13.80 12.09 14.07
C GLY A 38 -14.75 12.52 15.20
N SER A 39 -15.50 11.55 15.75
CA SER A 39 -16.53 11.81 16.77
C SER A 39 -15.95 12.49 18.01
N ASN A 40 -14.79 12.02 18.49
CA ASN A 40 -14.17 12.53 19.71
C ASN A 40 -13.66 13.96 19.52
N VAL A 41 -12.96 14.27 18.42
CA VAL A 41 -12.47 15.63 18.16
C VAL A 41 -13.60 16.60 17.90
N LYS A 42 -14.66 16.19 17.19
CA LYS A 42 -15.87 17.00 16.99
C LYS A 42 -16.52 17.36 18.33
N LYS A 43 -16.66 16.39 19.22
CA LYS A 43 -17.23 16.60 20.56
C LYS A 43 -16.32 17.46 21.43
N ALA A 44 -15.00 17.28 21.36
CA ALA A 44 -14.03 18.11 22.08
C ALA A 44 -14.15 19.58 21.67
N CYS A 45 -14.10 19.89 20.37
CA CYS A 45 -14.26 21.26 19.88
C CYS A 45 -15.62 21.86 20.26
N SER A 46 -16.69 21.07 20.17
CA SER A 46 -18.03 21.53 20.59
C SER A 46 -18.13 21.84 22.08
N ASN A 47 -17.38 21.13 22.93
CA ASN A 47 -17.38 21.36 24.38
C ASN A 47 -16.54 22.56 24.80
N MET A 48 -15.52 22.93 23.99
CA MET A 48 -14.57 23.98 24.33
C MET A 48 -15.14 25.39 24.15
N ASN A 49 -16.10 25.59 23.24
CA ASN A 49 -16.59 26.92 22.84
C ASN A 49 -15.47 27.89 22.43
N ILE A 50 -14.38 27.39 21.84
CA ILE A 50 -13.25 28.18 21.33
C ILE A 50 -13.26 28.10 19.80
N GLY A 51 -13.54 29.24 19.16
CA GLY A 51 -13.61 29.36 17.69
C GLY A 51 -14.71 28.51 17.05
N GLU A 52 -14.90 28.68 15.74
CA GLU A 52 -15.79 27.84 14.94
C GLU A 52 -15.07 26.55 14.51
N ARG A 53 -15.69 25.39 14.75
CA ARG A 53 -15.15 24.13 14.20
C ARG A 53 -15.54 23.99 12.73
N ILE A 54 -14.53 23.97 11.85
CA ILE A 54 -14.70 23.72 10.43
C ILE A 54 -14.28 22.27 10.11
N PRO A 55 -15.11 21.47 9.42
CA PRO A 55 -14.68 20.14 8.96
C PRO A 55 -13.59 20.27 7.89
N CYS A 56 -12.56 19.42 7.97
CA CYS A 56 -11.51 19.36 6.98
C CYS A 56 -12.09 18.97 5.60
N THR A 57 -11.86 19.81 4.60
CA THR A 57 -12.31 19.60 3.22
C THR A 57 -11.77 18.32 2.62
N VAL A 58 -10.47 18.04 2.83
CA VAL A 58 -9.82 16.84 2.29
C VAL A 58 -10.44 15.57 2.88
N HIS A 59 -10.64 15.54 4.20
CA HIS A 59 -11.27 14.39 4.85
C HIS A 59 -12.73 14.22 4.41
N THR A 60 -13.47 15.32 4.27
CA THR A 60 -14.85 15.29 3.80
C THR A 60 -14.94 14.79 2.35
N LEU A 61 -14.03 15.23 1.48
CA LEU A 61 -13.93 14.73 0.10
C LEU A 61 -13.60 13.24 0.07
N GLN A 62 -12.65 12.78 0.89
CA GLN A 62 -12.33 11.35 1.00
C GLN A 62 -13.54 10.52 1.42
N LEU A 63 -14.34 10.99 2.39
CA LEU A 63 -15.58 10.31 2.80
C LEU A 63 -16.61 10.28 1.66
N SER A 64 -16.76 11.38 0.92
CA SER A 64 -17.67 11.47 -0.23
C SER A 64 -17.25 10.52 -1.36
N VAL A 65 -15.96 10.47 -1.70
CA VAL A 65 -15.42 9.52 -2.68
C VAL A 65 -15.63 8.09 -2.21
N GLY A 66 -15.36 7.80 -0.94
CA GLY A 66 -15.58 6.47 -0.34
C GLY A 66 -17.04 6.02 -0.46
N LYS A 67 -17.99 6.90 -0.16
CA LYS A 67 -19.44 6.65 -0.36
C LYS A 67 -19.80 6.48 -1.83
N GLY A 68 -19.25 7.31 -2.72
CA GLY A 68 -19.49 7.18 -4.16
C GLY A 68 -19.03 5.83 -4.72
N LEU A 69 -17.94 5.28 -4.19
CA LEU A 69 -17.41 3.98 -4.56
C LEU A 69 -18.20 2.79 -3.98
N ASP A 70 -19.21 3.01 -3.14
CA ASP A 70 -20.05 1.91 -2.63
C ASP A 70 -20.77 1.16 -3.76
N ILE A 71 -21.03 1.80 -4.91
CA ILE A 71 -21.55 1.15 -6.13
C ILE A 71 -20.66 0.01 -6.63
N ALA A 72 -19.35 0.11 -6.40
CA ALA A 72 -18.34 -0.85 -6.82
C ALA A 72 -17.80 -1.70 -5.64
N LYS A 73 -18.44 -1.63 -4.47
CA LYS A 73 -17.96 -2.24 -3.22
C LYS A 73 -17.67 -3.74 -3.34
N VAL A 74 -18.49 -4.47 -4.10
CA VAL A 74 -18.29 -5.91 -4.33
C VAL A 74 -16.97 -6.16 -5.05
N LEU A 75 -16.67 -5.41 -6.11
CA LEU A 75 -15.41 -5.53 -6.86
C LEU A 75 -14.22 -5.10 -6.01
N ILE A 76 -14.35 -3.95 -5.32
CA ILE A 76 -13.32 -3.44 -4.42
C ILE A 76 -12.99 -4.48 -3.34
N ASN A 77 -13.99 -5.13 -2.76
CA ASN A 77 -13.79 -6.17 -1.76
C ASN A 77 -13.10 -7.40 -2.33
N LYS A 78 -13.45 -7.85 -3.55
CA LYS A 78 -12.72 -8.94 -4.23
C LYS A 78 -11.24 -8.58 -4.44
N CYS A 79 -10.95 -7.36 -4.90
CA CYS A 79 -9.58 -6.87 -5.04
C CYS A 79 -8.85 -6.83 -3.69
N LYS A 80 -9.49 -6.34 -2.63
CA LYS A 80 -8.92 -6.34 -1.27
C LYS A 80 -8.62 -7.75 -0.76
N SER A 81 -9.53 -8.71 -0.98
CA SER A 81 -9.33 -10.11 -0.62
C SER A 81 -8.15 -10.72 -1.39
N LEU A 82 -8.03 -10.43 -2.68
CA LEU A 82 -6.88 -10.87 -3.48
C LEU A 82 -5.57 -10.26 -2.97
N ILE A 83 -5.55 -8.96 -2.70
CA ILE A 83 -4.38 -8.28 -2.13
C ILE A 83 -4.00 -8.91 -0.80
N ALA A 84 -4.96 -9.15 0.11
CA ALA A 84 -4.70 -9.79 1.39
C ALA A 84 -4.17 -11.22 1.24
N PHE A 85 -4.72 -11.98 0.31
CA PHE A 85 -4.25 -13.33 -0.02
C PHE A 85 -2.81 -13.34 -0.55
N LEU A 86 -2.48 -12.43 -1.48
CA LEU A 86 -1.14 -12.31 -2.04
C LEU A 86 -0.13 -11.70 -1.03
N ALA A 87 -0.61 -10.87 -0.11
CA ALA A 87 0.21 -10.31 0.95
C ALA A 87 0.61 -11.33 2.02
N ASN A 88 -0.04 -12.50 2.07
CA ASN A 88 0.30 -13.59 2.99
C ASN A 88 1.70 -14.13 2.71
N ASP A 89 2.55 -14.21 3.74
CA ASP A 89 3.95 -14.60 3.60
C ASP A 89 4.13 -16.00 3.03
N LYS A 90 3.25 -16.94 3.37
CA LYS A 90 3.27 -18.29 2.78
C LYS A 90 3.04 -18.24 1.28
N LYS A 91 2.17 -17.36 0.80
CA LYS A 91 1.87 -17.19 -0.62
C LYS A 91 2.99 -16.48 -1.35
N LYS A 92 3.61 -15.46 -0.73
CA LYS A 92 4.83 -14.82 -1.25
C LYS A 92 5.98 -15.82 -1.39
N GLN A 93 6.16 -16.69 -0.40
CA GLN A 93 7.20 -17.72 -0.42
C GLN A 93 6.95 -18.74 -1.53
N GLN A 94 5.72 -19.28 -1.62
CA GLN A 94 5.32 -20.21 -2.69
C GLN A 94 5.54 -19.59 -4.09
N LEU A 95 5.19 -18.32 -4.27
CA LEU A 95 5.41 -17.61 -5.53
C LEU A 95 6.91 -17.51 -5.85
N ARG A 96 7.74 -17.15 -4.87
CA ARG A 96 9.19 -17.06 -5.05
C ARG A 96 9.79 -18.41 -5.44
N GLU A 97 9.41 -19.48 -4.77
CA GLU A 97 9.90 -20.84 -5.05
C GLU A 97 9.53 -21.28 -6.48
N LEU A 98 8.29 -21.06 -6.91
CA LEU A 98 7.85 -21.36 -8.27
C LEU A 98 8.58 -20.52 -9.33
N GLN A 99 8.81 -19.23 -9.06
CA GLN A 99 9.56 -18.36 -9.95
C GLN A 99 11.02 -18.84 -10.13
N ILE A 100 11.67 -19.26 -9.04
CA ILE A 100 13.02 -19.84 -9.10
C ILE A 100 13.03 -21.13 -9.92
N TYR A 101 12.08 -22.04 -9.66
CA TYR A 101 11.96 -23.29 -10.40
C TYR A 101 11.76 -23.06 -11.92
N LEU A 102 10.84 -22.17 -12.29
CA LEU A 102 10.57 -21.87 -13.70
C LEU A 102 11.80 -21.24 -14.38
N PHE A 103 12.51 -20.35 -13.70
CA PHE A 103 13.74 -19.76 -14.22
C PHE A 103 14.84 -20.81 -14.45
N GLN A 104 15.00 -21.76 -13.54
CA GLN A 104 15.95 -22.86 -13.70
C GLN A 104 15.61 -23.74 -14.90
N GLN A 105 14.32 -24.07 -15.10
CA GLN A 105 13.88 -24.86 -16.24
C GLN A 105 14.14 -24.16 -17.57
N GLN A 106 13.87 -22.85 -17.65
CA GLN A 106 14.17 -22.06 -18.85
C GLN A 106 15.67 -22.03 -19.17
N LYS A 107 16.52 -21.99 -18.13
CA LYS A 107 17.98 -22.01 -18.32
C LYS A 107 18.46 -23.37 -18.82
N LEU A 108 17.92 -24.47 -18.30
CA LEU A 108 18.23 -25.83 -18.77
C LEU A 108 17.77 -26.03 -20.23
N GLN A 109 16.58 -25.54 -20.59
CA GLN A 109 16.08 -25.61 -21.96
C GLN A 109 16.97 -24.84 -22.93
N LYS A 110 17.37 -23.60 -22.61
CA LYS A 110 18.32 -22.84 -23.42
C LYS A 110 19.67 -23.54 -23.58
N ASN A 111 20.22 -24.06 -22.49
CA ASN A 111 21.49 -24.79 -22.54
C ASN A 111 21.39 -26.04 -23.42
N ASN A 112 20.25 -26.76 -23.37
CA ASN A 112 20.03 -27.94 -24.21
C ASN A 112 19.88 -27.56 -25.70
N GLU A 113 19.14 -26.49 -26.02
CA GLU A 113 19.02 -25.99 -27.41
C GLU A 113 20.36 -25.52 -27.98
N GLU A 114 21.21 -24.89 -27.16
CA GLU A 114 22.57 -24.48 -27.55
C GLU A 114 23.47 -25.69 -27.82
N LEU A 115 23.41 -26.73 -26.96
CA LEU A 115 24.15 -27.98 -27.14
C LEU A 115 23.68 -28.78 -28.37
N GLU A 116 22.36 -28.82 -28.62
CA GLU A 116 21.80 -29.48 -29.81
C GLU A 116 22.30 -28.79 -31.10
N LYS A 117 22.27 -27.45 -31.14
CA LYS A 117 22.83 -26.67 -32.26
C LYS A 117 24.32 -26.92 -32.48
N GLU A 118 25.12 -26.90 -31.41
CA GLU A 118 26.56 -27.21 -31.52
C GLU A 118 26.79 -28.63 -32.06
N SER A 119 25.97 -29.60 -31.64
CA SER A 119 26.06 -30.97 -32.15
C SER A 119 25.65 -31.07 -33.63
N GLU A 120 24.60 -30.37 -34.04
CA GLU A 120 24.13 -30.32 -35.43
C GLU A 120 25.19 -29.67 -36.34
N ASP A 121 25.77 -28.54 -35.91
CA ASP A 121 26.83 -27.85 -36.66
C ASP A 121 28.09 -28.73 -36.82
N LEU A 122 28.46 -29.50 -35.77
CA LEU A 122 29.57 -30.45 -35.84
C LEU A 122 29.30 -31.60 -36.82
N VAL A 123 28.09 -32.18 -36.77
CA VAL A 123 27.67 -33.25 -37.69
C VAL A 123 27.66 -32.74 -39.13
N VAL A 124 27.16 -31.52 -39.39
CA VAL A 124 27.16 -30.92 -40.73
C VAL A 124 28.59 -30.68 -41.23
N LEU A 125 29.50 -30.19 -40.39
CA LEU A 125 30.93 -30.00 -40.74
C LEU A 125 31.62 -31.33 -41.11
N ASP A 126 31.36 -32.41 -40.38
CA ASP A 126 31.95 -33.73 -40.66
C ASP A 126 31.39 -34.35 -41.94
N VAL A 127 30.09 -34.19 -42.23
CA VAL A 127 29.48 -34.61 -43.50
C VAL A 127 30.05 -33.84 -44.70
N VAL A 128 30.34 -32.54 -44.54
CA VAL A 128 30.96 -31.73 -45.60
C VAL A 128 32.42 -32.14 -45.86
N LYS A 129 33.19 -32.48 -44.81
CA LYS A 129 34.56 -32.99 -44.96
C LYS A 129 34.62 -34.36 -45.62
N ALA A 130 33.70 -35.28 -45.28
CA ALA A 130 33.65 -36.61 -45.89
C ALA A 130 33.36 -36.58 -47.40
N ASN A 131 32.58 -35.59 -47.86
CA ASN A 131 32.17 -35.48 -49.26
C ASN A 131 33.14 -34.70 -50.16
N ASN A 132 34.19 -34.06 -49.61
CA ASN A 132 35.17 -33.24 -50.35
C ASN A 132 36.52 -33.93 -50.63
N THR A 133 36.60 -35.26 -50.52
CA THR A 133 37.86 -36.03 -50.71
C THR A 133 37.99 -36.67 -52.10
N ARG A 134 37.46 -36.05 -53.16
CA ARG A 134 37.60 -36.54 -54.53
C ARG A 134 38.42 -35.61 -55.42
#